data_AF-A0A6J6BZC1-F1
#
_entry.id   AF-A0A6J6BZC1-F1
#
_cell.length_a   1.000
_cell.length_b   1.000
_cell.length_c   1.000
_cell.angle_alpha   90.00
_cell.angle_beta   90.00
_cell.angle_gamma   90.00
#
_symmetry.space_group_name_H-M   'P 1'
#
loop_
_entity.id
_entity.type
_entity.pdbx_description
1 polymer ?
#
loop_
_entity_poly.entity_id
_entity_poly.type
_entity_poly.pdbx_seq_one_letter_code
_entity_poly.pdbx_strand_id
1 'polypeptide(L)' 'MNELVAACKKIGLMPFNNFNRIHLCPPCNISVEDAKLGLEMLDKALSEIGKYYTGA' A
#
# COMPACT_ATOMS: atom_id res chain seq x y z
N MET A 1 -8.30 -8.52 -0.87
CA MET A 1 -8.36 -7.04 -0.78
C MET A 1 -8.53 -6.52 0.64
N ASN A 2 -9.53 -6.94 1.41
CA ASN A 2 -9.74 -6.43 2.78
C ASN A 2 -8.51 -6.60 3.69
N GLU A 3 -7.79 -7.71 3.57
CA GLU A 3 -6.54 -7.95 4.31
C GLU A 3 -5.42 -6.99 3.91
N LEU A 4 -5.30 -6.64 2.63
CA LEU A 4 -4.34 -5.64 2.15
C LEU A 4 -4.65 -4.25 2.71
N VAL A 5 -5.93 -3.84 2.68
CA VAL A 5 -6.37 -2.56 3.26
C VAL A 5 -6.13 -2.55 4.77
N ALA A 6 -6.34 -3.66 5.47
CA ALA A 6 -6.06 -3.80 6.89
C ALA A 6 -4.54 -3.71 7.19
N ALA A 7 -3.71 -4.36 6.39
CA ALA A 7 -2.25 -4.30 6.49
C ALA A 7 -1.74 -2.87 6.30
N CYS A 8 -2.22 -2.16 5.27
CA CYS A 8 -1.90 -0.75 5.06
C CYS A 8 -2.31 0.12 6.26
N LYS A 9 -3.53 -0.04 6.78
CA LYS A 9 -3.99 0.73 7.94
C LYS A 9 -3.16 0.47 9.21
N LYS A 10 -2.74 -0.77 9.44
CA LYS A 10 -1.91 -1.16 10.60
C LYS A 10 -0.57 -0.46 10.62
N ILE A 11 0.01 -0.21 9.45
CA ILE A 11 1.28 0.52 9.31
C ILE A 11 1.08 2.03 9.17
N GLY A 12 -0.15 2.55 9.23
CA GLY A 12 -0.45 3.98 9.12
C GLY A 12 -0.62 4.50 7.70
N LEU A 13 -0.64 3.63 6.68
CA LEU A 13 -0.93 3.98 5.30
C LEU A 13 -2.45 3.95 5.07
N MET A 14 -3.03 5.04 4.56
CA MET A 14 -4.46 5.12 4.23
C MET A 14 -4.67 5.06 2.71
N PRO A 15 -4.78 3.86 2.11
CA PRO A 15 -5.03 3.72 0.68
C PRO A 15 -6.49 4.04 0.36
N PHE A 16 -6.73 4.57 -0.84
CA PHE A 16 -8.06 4.58 -1.42
C PHE A 16 -8.21 3.35 -2.32
N ASN A 17 -9.24 2.53 -2.11
CA ASN A 17 -9.44 1.33 -2.91
C ASN A 17 -10.81 1.32 -3.60
N ASN A 18 -10.84 0.86 -4.84
CA ASN A 18 -12.05 0.66 -5.61
C ASN A 18 -12.07 -0.76 -6.16
N PHE A 19 -12.88 -1.63 -5.54
CA PHE A 19 -12.80 -3.09 -5.70
C PHE A 19 -11.36 -3.58 -5.48
N ASN A 20 -10.72 -4.12 -6.52
CA ASN A 20 -9.38 -4.69 -6.46
C ASN A 20 -8.27 -3.68 -6.84
N ARG A 21 -8.59 -2.41 -7.05
CA ARG A 21 -7.61 -1.36 -7.34
C ARG A 21 -7.24 -0.59 -6.09
N ILE A 22 -5.96 -0.30 -5.93
CA ILE A 22 -5.44 0.63 -4.92
C ILE A 22 -4.95 1.88 -5.62
N HIS A 23 -5.35 3.02 -5.10
CA HIS A 23 -4.93 4.35 -5.53
C HIS A 23 -4.01 4.94 -4.47
N LEU A 24 -2.78 5.25 -4.89
CA LEU A 24 -1.84 6.09 -4.14
C LEU A 24 -1.91 7.50 -4.73
N CYS A 25 -2.54 8.41 -3.99
CA CYS A 25 -2.70 9.80 -4.42
C CYS A 25 -2.10 10.73 -3.36
N PRO A 26 -0.78 10.89 -3.31
CA PRO A 26 -0.14 11.84 -2.41
C PRO A 26 -0.43 13.28 -2.84
N PRO A 27 -0.24 14.28 -1.96
CA PRO A 27 -0.26 15.69 -2.33
C PRO A 27 0.74 16.01 -3.45
N CYS A 28 0.40 16.96 -4.33
CA CYS A 28 1.29 17.37 -5.44
C CYS A 28 2.61 18.00 -4.98
N ASN A 29 2.72 18.41 -3.72
CA ASN A 29 3.88 19.04 -3.11
C ASN A 29 4.60 18.13 -2.09
N ILE A 30 4.35 16.82 -2.13
CA ILE A 30 5.04 15.85 -1.27
C ILE A 30 6.56 15.88 -1.52
N SER A 31 7.35 15.67 -0.46
CA SER A 31 8.80 15.49 -0.59
C SER A 31 9.14 14.17 -1.28
N VAL A 32 10.34 14.06 -1.84
CA VAL A 32 10.81 12.80 -2.46
C VAL A 32 10.95 11.71 -1.38
N GLU A 33 11.37 12.11 -0.18
CA GLU A 33 11.58 11.26 0.97
C GLU A 33 10.26 10.65 1.46
N ASP A 34 9.22 11.47 1.62
CA ASP A 34 7.89 11.00 2.04
C ASP A 34 7.23 10.13 0.96
N ALA A 35 7.44 10.45 -0.32
CA ALA A 35 6.95 9.62 -1.42
C ALA A 35 7.60 8.23 -1.40
N LYS A 36 8.92 8.14 -1.18
CA LYS A 36 9.64 6.87 -1.02
C LYS A 36 9.15 6.11 0.20
N LEU A 37 8.99 6.78 1.34
CA LEU A 37 8.46 6.17 2.57
C LEU A 37 7.08 5.56 2.33
N GLY A 38 6.18 6.27 1.66
CA GLY A 38 4.85 5.76 1.32
C GLY A 38 4.89 4.52 0.42
N LEU A 39 5.82 4.47 -0.54
CA LEU A 39 6.04 3.28 -1.38
C LEU A 39 6.61 2.10 -0.59
N GLU A 40 7.59 2.33 0.29
CA GLU A 40 8.13 1.28 1.17
C GLU A 40 7.07 0.71 2.11
N MET A 41 6.17 1.56 2.61
CA MET A 41 5.03 1.12 3.42
C MET A 41 4.08 0.24 2.59
N LEU A 42 3.76 0.65 1.35
CA LEU A 42 2.93 -0.18 0.47
C LEU A 42 3.58 -1.53 0.18
N ASP A 43 4.89 -1.56 -0.08
CA ASP A 43 5.64 -2.78 -0.35
C ASP A 43 5.60 -3.77 0.84
N LYS A 44 5.74 -3.26 2.07
CA LYS A 44 5.57 -4.07 3.29
C LYS A 44 4.17 -4.67 3.40
N ALA A 45 3.13 -3.90 3.10
CA ALA A 45 1.75 -4.39 3.12
C ALA A 45 1.49 -5.45 2.04
N LEU A 46 2.07 -5.28 0.85
CA LEU A 46 2.00 -6.27 -0.24
C LEU A 46 2.75 -7.56 0.11
N SER A 47 3.91 -7.46 0.75
CA SER A 47 4.69 -8.61 1.21
C SER A 47 3.93 -9.47 2.22
N GLU A 48 3.17 -8.87 3.14
CA GLU A 48 2.35 -9.60 4.14
C GLU A 48 1.27 -10.49 3.48
N ILE A 49 0.70 -10.03 2.36
CA ILE A 49 -0.32 -10.78 1.61
C ILE A 49 0.29 -11.62 0.47
N GLY A 50 1.60 -11.53 0.24
CA GLY A 50 2.30 -12.27 -0.82
C GLY A 50 2.11 -13.78 -0.73
N LYS A 51 1.83 -14.30 0.47
CA LYS A 51 1.44 -15.71 0.74
C LYS A 51 0.26 -16.23 -0.10
N TYR A 52 -0.60 -15.34 -0.61
CA TYR A 52 -1.72 -15.72 -1.47
C TYR A 52 -1.34 -15.88 -2.95
N TYR A 53 -0.17 -15.39 -3.35
CA TYR A 53 0.34 -15.52 -4.70
C TYR A 53 0.99 -16.90 -4.88
N THR A 54 0.52 -17.67 -5.86
CA THR A 54 1.04 -19.01 -6.18
C THR A 54 1.81 -19.07 -7.50
N GLY A 55 2.11 -17.92 -8.12
CA GLY A 55 2.84 -17.86 -9.39
C GLY A 55 4.36 -17.92 -9.22
N ALA A 56 5.05 -18.32 -10.28
CA ALA A 56 6.51 -18.42 -10.37
C ALA A 56 7.12 -17.17 -10.99
#